data_AF-A0A4R0ED48-F1
#
_entry.id   AF-A0A4R0ED48-F1
#
_cell.length_a   1.000
_cell.length_b   1.000
_cell.length_c   1.000
_cell.angle_alpha   90.00
_cell.angle_beta   90.00
_cell.angle_gamma   90.00
#
_symmetry.space_group_name_H-M   'P 1'
#
loop_
_entity.id
_entity.type
_entity.pdbx_description
1 polymer ?
#
loop_
_entity_poly.entity_id
_entity_poly.type
_entity_poly.pdbx_seq_one_letter_code
_entity_poly.pdbx_strand_id
1 'polypeptide(L)' 'MLDQNTSAQLKTLLERLESPIELVASLDASDKSDKIKELVTEVAALSDLVTARFDGTNKRTPSFG' A
#
# COMPACT_ATOMS: atom_id res chain seq x y z
N MET A 1 -7.30 7.82 -0.53
CA MET A 1 -6.35 8.59 -1.34
C MET A 1 -5.70 9.61 -0.45
N LEU A 2 -4.41 9.44 -0.17
CA LEU A 2 -3.68 10.23 0.83
C LEU A 2 -3.77 11.73 0.56
N ASP A 3 -3.96 12.54 1.61
CA ASP A 3 -3.84 13.99 1.47
C ASP A 3 -2.39 14.40 1.19
N GLN A 4 -2.20 15.58 0.59
CA GLN A 4 -0.87 16.04 0.15
C GLN A 4 0.14 16.14 1.29
N ASN A 5 -0.28 16.45 2.51
CA ASN A 5 0.63 16.56 3.66
C ASN A 5 1.10 15.17 4.08
N THR A 6 0.18 14.22 4.22
CA THR A 6 0.53 12.83 4.58
C THR A 6 1.40 12.18 3.50
N SER A 7 1.13 12.39 2.21
CA SER A 7 1.97 11.90 1.11
C SER A 7 3.39 12.47 1.15
N ALA A 8 3.54 13.77 1.43
CA ALA A 8 4.85 14.41 1.54
C ALA A 8 5.66 13.85 2.73
N GLN A 9 5.02 13.69 3.88
CA GLN A 9 5.65 13.08 5.06
C GLN A 9 6.05 11.63 4.80
N LEU A 10 5.17 10.85 4.16
CA LEU A 10 5.45 9.46 3.82
C LEU A 10 6.66 9.36 2.90
N LYS A 11 6.73 10.21 1.86
CA LYS A 11 7.88 10.27 0.96
C LYS A 11 9.19 10.52 1.70
N THR A 12 9.22 11.50 2.63
CA THR A 12 10.41 11.77 3.45
C THR A 12 10.81 10.57 4.32
N LEU A 13 9.85 9.80 4.85
CA LEU A 13 10.15 8.57 5.58
C LEU A 13 10.69 7.48 4.65
N LEU A 14 10.11 7.35 3.44
CA LEU A 14 10.53 6.37 2.43
C LEU A 14 11.93 6.65 1.86
N GLU A 15 12.37 7.91 1.82
CA GLU A 15 13.75 8.29 1.45
C GLU A 15 14.80 7.73 2.44
N ARG A 16 14.39 7.40 3.67
CA ARG A 16 15.27 6.79 4.67
C ARG A 16 15.32 5.26 4.60
N LEU A 17 14.65 4.64 3.63
CA LEU A 17 14.70 3.19 3.44
C LEU A 17 16.08 2.76 2.96
N GLU A 18 16.70 1.85 3.71
CA GLU A 18 18.00 1.24 3.36
C GLU A 18 17.85 -0.08 2.59
N SER A 19 16.62 -0.57 2.42
CA SER A 19 16.33 -1.85 1.78
C SER A 19 14.97 -1.80 1.09
N PRO A 20 14.80 -2.58 0.01
CA PRO A 20 13.51 -2.68 -0.67
C PRO A 20 12.46 -3.32 0.24
N ILE A 21 11.25 -2.76 0.23
CA ILE A 21 10.10 -3.26 0.96
C ILE A 21 8.98 -3.66 0.00
N GLU A 22 8.23 -4.69 0.39
CA GLU A 22 7.11 -5.21 -0.38
C GLU A 22 5.81 -5.12 0.44
N LEU A 23 4.84 -4.37 -0.07
CA LEU A 23 3.52 -4.23 0.49
C LEU A 23 2.62 -5.30 -0.13
N VAL A 24 2.45 -6.42 0.58
CA VAL A 24 1.56 -7.52 0.15
C VAL A 24 0.17 -7.32 0.74
N ALA A 25 -0.75 -6.83 -0.06
CA ALA A 25 -2.15 -6.67 0.30
C ALA A 25 -2.96 -7.92 -0.10
N SER A 26 -3.78 -8.42 0.83
CA SER A 26 -4.79 -9.46 0.56
C SER A 26 -6.15 -8.78 0.57
N LEU A 27 -6.78 -8.69 -0.60
CA LEU A 27 -8.02 -7.94 -0.82
C LEU A 27 -9.19 -8.89 -1.06
N ASP A 28 -10.37 -8.49 -0.59
CA ASP A 28 -11.65 -9.15 -0.91
C ASP A 28 -12.37 -8.42 -2.07
N ALA A 29 -13.59 -8.84 -2.40
CA ALA A 29 -14.38 -8.26 -3.50
C ALA A 29 -15.25 -7.04 -3.07
N SER A 30 -14.94 -6.41 -1.93
CA SER A 30 -15.71 -5.25 -1.44
C SER A 30 -15.20 -3.92 -1.99
N ASP A 31 -16.08 -2.92 -2.06
CA ASP A 31 -15.71 -1.54 -2.42
C ASP A 31 -14.63 -0.94 -1.49
N LYS A 32 -14.51 -1.43 -0.25
CA LYS A 32 -13.45 -0.99 0.66
C LYS A 32 -12.10 -1.57 0.27
N SER A 33 -12.05 -2.79 -0.25
CA SER A 33 -10.83 -3.38 -0.79
C SER A 33 -10.28 -2.58 -1.96
N ASP A 34 -11.14 -2.03 -2.82
CA ASP A 34 -10.70 -1.16 -3.92
C ASP A 34 -10.03 0.11 -3.41
N LYS A 35 -10.54 0.72 -2.34
CA LYS A 35 -9.90 1.89 -1.70
C LYS A 35 -8.55 1.56 -1.06
N ILE A 36 -8.41 0.37 -0.50
CA ILE A 36 -7.11 -0.10 0.04
C ILE A 36 -6.13 -0.36 -1.10
N LYS A 37 -6.60 -0.95 -2.20
CA LYS A 37 -5.79 -1.15 -3.41
C LYS A 37 -5.22 0.15 -3.93
N GLU A 38 -6.07 1.16 -4.05
CA GLU A 38 -5.71 2.51 -4.46
C GLU A 38 -4.68 3.12 -3.52
N LEU A 39 -4.91 3.05 -2.20
CA LEU A 39 -3.97 3.54 -1.19
C LEU A 39 -2.58 2.89 -1.29
N VAL A 40 -2.53 1.56 -1.38
CA VAL A 40 -1.26 0.82 -1.46
C VAL A 40 -0.53 1.14 -2.77
N THR A 41 -1.27 1.34 -3.86
CA THR A 41 -0.70 1.73 -5.16
C THR A 41 -0.11 3.15 -5.11
N GLU A 42 -0.82 4.09 -4.48
CA GLU A 42 -0.30 5.45 -4.26
C GLU A 42 1.00 5.44 -3.47
N VAL A 43 1.07 4.65 -2.39
CA VAL A 43 2.27 4.54 -1.55
C VAL A 43 3.45 3.94 -2.32
N ALA A 44 3.22 2.89 -3.11
CA ALA A 44 4.26 2.29 -3.93
C ALA A 44 4.78 3.26 -5.02
N ALA A 45 3.93 4.15 -5.54
CA ALA A 45 4.35 5.16 -6.50
C ALA A 45 5.22 6.29 -5.88
N LEU A 46 5.30 6.39 -4.55
CA LEU A 46 6.11 7.42 -3.88
C LEU A 46 7.60 7.07 -3.77
N SER A 47 7.99 5.80 -3.98
CA SER A 47 9.39 5.36 -3.87
C SER A 47 9.65 4.07 -4.66
N ASP A 48 10.75 4.06 -5.42
CA ASP A 48 11.19 2.89 -6.19
C ASP A 48 11.60 1.69 -5.33
N LEU A 49 11.86 1.92 -4.03
CA LEU A 49 12.15 0.85 -3.06
C LEU A 49 10.88 0.17 -2.53
N VAL A 50 9.70 0.68 -2.86
CA VAL A 50 8.42 0.15 -2.40
C VAL A 50 7.71 -0.53 -3.55
N THR A 51 7.44 -1.82 -3.39
CA THR A 51 6.67 -2.59 -4.37
C THR A 51 5.33 -2.99 -3.78
N ALA A 52 4.25 -2.92 -4.57
CA ALA A 52 2.92 -3.35 -4.15
C ALA A 52 2.56 -4.68 -4.82
N ARG A 53 2.10 -5.63 -4.01
CA ARG A 53 1.62 -6.94 -4.47
C ARG A 53 0.22 -7.20 -3.95
N PHE A 54 -0.68 -7.60 -4.84
CA PHE A 54 -2.11 -7.81 -4.52
C PHE A 54 -2.55 -9.28 -4.69
N ASP A 55 -1.62 -10.17 -4.99
CA ASP A 55 -1.85 -11.61 -5.13
C ASP A 55 -1.79 -12.35 -3.78
N GLY A 56 -1.85 -11.61 -2.67
CA GLY A 56 -1.71 -12.17 -1.34
C GLY A 56 -2.83 -13.16 -1.04
N THR A 57 -2.54 -14.46 -1.14
CA THR A 57 -3.45 -15.54 -0.74
C THR A 57 -3.30 -15.87 0.76
N ASN A 58 -3.13 -14.85 1.60
CA ASN A 58 -2.92 -15.07 3.03
C ASN A 58 -4.22 -15.64 3.64
N LYS A 59 -4.13 -16.76 4.37
CA LYS A 59 -5.28 -17.40 5.05
C LYS A 59 -6.06 -16.45 5.96
N ARG A 60 -5.45 -15.35 6.41
CA ARG A 60 -6.10 -14.28 7.18
C ARG A 60 -6.41 -13.07 6.28
N THR A 61 -7.09 -13.29 5.16
CA THR A 61 -7.64 -12.18 4.37
C THR A 61 -8.63 -11.40 5.25
N PRO A 62 -8.43 -10.10 5.48
CA PRO A 62 -9.40 -9.31 6.22
C PRO A 62 -10.71 -9.27 5.44
N SER A 63 -11.85 -9.47 6.13
CA SER A 63 -13.13 -9.10 5.57
C SER A 63 -13.31 -7.59 5.76
N PHE A 64 -13.31 -6.83 4.67
CA PHE A 64 -13.49 -5.38 4.72
C PHE A 64 -14.98 -4.96 4.69
N GLY A 65 -15.88 -5.88 5.09
CA GLY A 65 -17.33 -5.64 5.28
C GLY A 65 -17.62 -4.37 6.08
#